data_AF-A0A2L0B3T3-F1
#
_entry.id   AF-A0A2L0B3T3-F1
#
_cell.length_a   1.000
_cell.length_b   1.000
_cell.length_c   1.000
_cell.angle_alpha   90.00
_cell.angle_beta   90.00
_cell.angle_gamma   90.00
#
_symmetry.space_group_name_H-M   'P 1'
#
loop_
_entity.id
_entity.type
_entity.pdbx_description
1 polymer ?
#
loop_
_entity_poly.entity_id
_entity_poly.type
_entity_poly.pdbx_seq_one_letter_code
_entity_poly.pdbx_strand_id
1 'polypeptide(L)'
;MEEFVHCTDCGRKLHKICVLHIEAIWPQGYTCDECLKLTGQKRKDNKFTAKRLQITNLGMYIENRVNGFLRKKEAGAGEVSIRVVSSSDKIVDVKPGMRSRFVESGELAAEFPYRAKALFAFEEIDGVDVCFFGMHVQEYGSECPPPNTRRVYIAYLDSVHFFKPRQYRTAVYHEILLGYMDYVKQLGYTMAHIWACPPSEGDDYIFHCHPTDQKIPKPKRLQDW
;
A
#
# COMPACT_ATOMS: atom_id res chain seq x y z
N MET A 1 24.38 0.61 11.31
CA MET A 1 24.73 1.88 11.99
C MET A 1 23.92 2.96 11.30
N GLU A 2 23.19 3.79 12.06
CA GLU A 2 22.31 4.82 11.47
C GLU A 2 23.14 5.97 10.85
N GLU A 3 22.63 6.55 9.76
CA GLU A 3 23.23 7.73 9.13
C GLU A 3 22.94 9.01 9.91
N PHE A 4 23.91 9.93 9.88
CA PHE A 4 23.78 11.23 10.51
C PHE A 4 23.88 12.35 9.47
N VAL A 5 23.26 13.49 9.80
CA VAL A 5 23.37 14.74 9.06
C VAL A 5 23.86 15.85 9.99
N HIS A 6 24.65 16.78 9.47
CA HIS A 6 25.13 17.93 10.21
C HIS A 6 24.32 19.16 9.81
N CYS A 7 23.89 19.96 10.79
CA CYS A 7 23.30 21.26 10.51
C CYS A 7 24.33 22.17 9.84
N THR A 8 23.96 22.81 8.72
CA THR A 8 24.82 23.74 7.97
C THR A 8 25.22 24.97 8.77
N ASP A 9 24.42 25.35 9.76
CA ASP A 9 24.58 26.61 10.48
C ASP A 9 25.34 26.41 11.80
N CYS A 10 24.89 25.46 12.63
CA CYS A 10 25.46 25.22 13.95
C CYS A 10 26.38 24.00 14.05
N GLY A 11 26.53 23.22 12.97
CA GLY A 11 27.39 22.03 12.93
C GLY A 11 26.91 20.85 13.77
N ARG A 12 25.79 20.95 14.50
CA ARG A 12 25.28 19.85 15.33
C ARG A 12 24.95 18.63 14.48
N LYS A 13 25.38 17.48 14.97
CA LYS A 13 25.15 16.16 14.37
C LYS A 13 23.84 15.58 14.87
N LEU A 14 22.95 15.21 13.95
CA LEU A 14 21.61 14.67 14.23
C LEU A 14 21.38 13.40 13.41
N HIS A 15 20.57 12.48 13.92
CA HIS A 15 20.18 11.28 13.16
C HIS A 15 19.35 11.68 11.95
N LYS A 16 19.71 11.17 10.77
CA LYS A 16 19.06 11.53 9.51
C LYS A 16 17.57 11.18 9.50
N ILE A 17 17.19 10.05 10.12
CA ILE A 17 15.80 9.60 10.22
C ILE A 17 15.01 10.48 11.19
N CYS A 18 15.56 10.82 12.36
CA CYS A 18 14.86 11.68 13.35
C CYS A 18 14.45 13.03 12.78
N VAL A 19 15.24 13.59 11.87
CA VAL A 19 14.99 14.90 11.25
C VAL A 19 14.43 14.79 9.83
N LEU A 20 14.18 13.57 9.38
CA LEU A 20 13.64 13.19 8.08
C LEU A 20 14.35 13.87 6.90
N HIS A 21 15.67 14.10 6.98
CA HIS A 21 16.38 14.79 5.92
C HIS A 21 16.71 13.85 4.76
N ILE A 22 16.17 14.18 3.58
CA ILE A 22 16.42 13.47 2.33
C ILE A 22 17.00 14.46 1.33
N GLU A 23 18.22 14.18 0.86
CA GLU A 23 18.97 15.05 -0.05
C GLU A 23 18.23 15.30 -1.37
N ALA A 24 17.51 14.30 -1.88
CA ALA A 24 16.68 14.45 -3.08
C ALA A 24 15.52 15.46 -2.90
N ILE A 25 15.06 15.68 -1.66
CA ILE A 25 14.01 16.67 -1.35
C ILE A 25 14.64 18.05 -1.11
N TRP A 26 15.73 18.08 -0.35
CA TRP A 26 16.43 19.31 0.05
C TRP A 26 17.93 19.22 -0.27
N PRO A 27 18.31 19.43 -1.55
CA PRO A 27 19.71 19.30 -1.99
C PRO A 27 20.62 20.41 -1.47
N GLN A 28 20.06 21.52 -0.97
CA GLN A 28 20.81 22.63 -0.39
C GLN A 28 21.41 22.33 0.99
N GLY A 29 21.18 21.13 1.53
CA GLY A 29 21.62 20.72 2.86
C GLY A 29 20.54 20.84 3.94
N TYR A 30 20.93 20.46 5.16
CA TYR A 30 20.05 20.41 6.31
C TYR A 30 20.34 21.57 7.27
N THR A 31 19.30 22.35 7.58
CA THR A 31 19.31 23.31 8.69
C THR A 31 18.37 22.79 9.78
N CYS A 32 18.82 22.77 11.04
CA CYS A 32 17.99 22.30 12.14
C CYS A 32 16.91 23.31 12.53
N ASP A 33 15.85 22.83 13.18
CA ASP A 33 14.67 23.66 13.50
C ASP A 33 15.01 24.82 14.45
N GLU A 34 16.00 24.66 15.33
CA GLU A 34 16.49 25.75 16.18
C GLU A 34 17.14 26.87 15.36
N CYS A 35 17.98 26.54 14.38
CA CYS A 35 18.63 27.53 13.51
C CYS A 35 17.63 28.22 12.57
N LEU A 36 16.67 27.46 12.02
CA LEU A 36 15.56 28.02 11.24
C LEU A 36 14.75 29.02 12.07
N LYS A 37 14.44 28.66 13.33
CA LYS A 37 13.71 29.55 14.25
C LYS A 37 14.49 30.82 14.58
N LEU A 38 15.80 30.72 14.82
CA LEU A 38 16.67 31.88 15.10
C LEU A 38 16.78 32.84 13.91
N THR A 39 16.80 32.32 12.69
CA THR A 39 16.91 33.11 11.46
C THR A 39 15.56 33.56 10.89
N GLY A 40 14.45 33.18 11.52
CA GLY A 40 13.10 33.46 11.03
C GLY A 40 12.75 32.75 9.72
N GLN A 41 13.52 31.73 9.34
CA GLN A 41 13.30 30.95 8.12
C GLN A 41 12.38 29.76 8.38
N LYS A 42 11.74 29.26 7.33
CA LYS A 42 10.96 28.02 7.35
C LYS A 42 11.64 26.97 6.48
N ARG A 43 11.52 25.71 6.89
CA ARG A 43 11.92 24.58 6.06
C ARG A 43 11.12 24.63 4.75
N LYS A 44 11.81 24.45 3.62
CA LYS A 44 11.17 24.39 2.31
C LYS A 44 10.19 23.23 2.25
N ASP A 45 9.03 23.42 1.63
CA ASP A 45 8.01 22.38 1.56
C ASP A 45 8.50 21.12 0.85
N ASN A 46 8.10 19.96 1.37
CA ASN A 46 8.33 18.67 0.72
C ASN A 46 7.42 18.56 -0.51
N LYS A 47 8.03 18.43 -1.69
CA LYS A 47 7.32 18.24 -2.96
C LYS A 47 6.99 16.78 -3.27
N PHE A 48 7.60 15.83 -2.56
CA PHE A 48 7.48 14.39 -2.77
C PHE A 48 6.52 13.79 -1.73
N THR A 49 5.26 14.20 -1.80
CA THR A 49 4.21 13.72 -0.89
C THR A 49 3.30 12.71 -1.57
N ALA A 50 2.67 11.83 -0.78
CA ALA A 50 1.74 10.83 -1.26
C ALA A 50 0.56 11.47 -2.01
N LYS A 51 0.06 12.60 -1.50
CA LYS A 51 -1.01 13.38 -2.13
C LYS A 51 -0.69 13.80 -3.57
N ARG A 52 0.58 14.05 -3.88
CA ARG A 52 1.06 14.49 -5.19
C ARG A 52 1.39 13.37 -6.17
N LEU A 53 1.33 12.11 -5.75
CA LEU A 53 1.36 10.98 -6.66
C LEU A 53 0.14 11.00 -7.58
N GLN A 54 0.31 10.47 -8.80
CA GLN A 54 -0.74 10.44 -9.81
C GLN A 54 -2.01 9.79 -9.27
N ILE A 55 -3.12 10.49 -9.44
CA ILE A 55 -4.44 10.05 -9.00
C ILE A 55 -5.04 9.12 -10.06
N THR A 56 -5.74 8.08 -9.62
CA THR A 56 -6.47 7.14 -10.47
C THR A 56 -7.91 6.98 -9.98
N ASN A 57 -8.81 6.54 -10.85
CA ASN A 57 -10.22 6.32 -10.49
C ASN A 57 -10.37 5.33 -9.33
N LEU A 58 -9.62 4.22 -9.37
CA LEU A 58 -9.60 3.24 -8.27
C LEU A 58 -9.07 3.86 -6.97
N GLY A 59 -7.95 4.61 -7.04
CA GLY A 59 -7.38 5.28 -5.88
C GLY A 59 -8.38 6.25 -5.24
N MET A 60 -8.96 7.16 -6.03
CA MET A 60 -9.97 8.10 -5.55
C MET A 60 -11.20 7.41 -4.97
N TYR A 61 -11.65 6.32 -5.59
CA TYR A 61 -12.84 5.60 -5.13
C TYR A 61 -12.65 5.08 -3.70
N ILE A 62 -11.53 4.39 -3.47
CA ILE A 62 -11.20 3.85 -2.14
C ILE A 62 -10.90 4.98 -1.15
N GLU A 63 -10.15 6.01 -1.57
CA GLU A 63 -9.82 7.17 -0.74
C GLU A 63 -11.07 7.89 -0.22
N ASN A 64 -12.01 8.19 -1.12
CA ASN A 64 -13.27 8.84 -0.76
C ASN A 64 -14.10 7.98 0.19
N ARG A 65 -14.10 6.65 -0.01
CA ARG A 65 -14.78 5.72 0.87
C ARG A 65 -14.17 5.72 2.28
N VAL A 66 -12.85 5.58 2.39
CA VAL A 66 -12.13 5.57 3.66
C VAL A 66 -12.29 6.89 4.41
N ASN A 67 -12.05 8.02 3.75
CA ASN A 67 -12.19 9.34 4.39
C ASN A 67 -13.66 9.66 4.71
N GLY A 68 -14.61 9.19 3.91
CA GLY A 68 -16.05 9.28 4.20
C GLY A 68 -16.42 8.49 5.46
N PHE A 69 -15.89 7.28 5.62
CA PHE A 69 -16.04 6.48 6.84
C PHE A 69 -15.45 7.19 8.06
N LEU A 70 -14.20 7.66 7.97
CA LEU A 70 -13.50 8.33 9.08
C LEU A 70 -14.23 9.60 9.53
N ARG A 71 -14.71 10.43 8.57
CA ARG A 71 -15.50 11.63 8.86
C ARG A 71 -16.82 11.29 9.53
N LYS A 72 -17.55 10.29 9.04
CA LYS A 72 -18.83 9.84 9.64
C LYS A 72 -18.65 9.30 11.06
N LYS A 73 -17.48 8.73 11.35
CA LYS A 73 -17.13 8.20 12.67
C LYS A 73 -16.50 9.23 13.60
N GLU A 74 -16.32 10.47 13.14
CA GLU A 74 -15.62 11.53 13.86
C GLU A 74 -14.27 11.04 14.42
N ALA A 75 -13.55 10.26 13.62
CA ALA A 75 -12.42 9.48 14.10
C ALA A 75 -11.23 10.34 14.56
N GLY A 76 -11.15 11.62 14.15
CA GLY A 76 -9.99 12.48 14.42
C GLY A 76 -8.69 11.96 13.78
N ALA A 77 -8.80 11.15 12.73
CA ALA A 77 -7.68 10.63 11.96
C ALA A 77 -7.12 11.70 11.01
N GLY A 78 -5.84 11.54 10.64
CA GLY A 78 -5.28 12.28 9.51
C GLY A 78 -6.00 11.94 8.20
N GLU A 79 -5.81 12.78 7.18
CA GLU A 79 -6.33 12.48 5.84
C GLU A 79 -5.62 11.24 5.28
N VAL A 80 -6.39 10.26 4.81
CA VAL A 80 -5.84 9.07 4.16
C VAL A 80 -5.76 9.32 2.66
N SER A 81 -4.60 9.05 2.05
CA SER A 81 -4.42 9.04 0.60
C SER A 81 -4.27 7.62 0.08
N ILE A 82 -4.98 7.25 -0.99
CA ILE A 82 -4.84 5.95 -1.66
C ILE A 82 -4.25 6.14 -3.05
N ARG A 83 -3.14 5.48 -3.36
CA ARG A 83 -2.44 5.62 -4.64
C ARG A 83 -2.18 4.28 -5.29
N VAL A 84 -2.62 4.14 -6.53
CA VAL A 84 -2.23 3.03 -7.40
C VAL A 84 -0.91 3.44 -8.06
N VAL A 85 0.17 2.77 -7.67
CA VAL A 85 1.55 3.12 -8.07
C VAL A 85 2.08 2.23 -9.19
N SER A 86 1.40 1.12 -9.48
CA SER A 86 1.72 0.24 -10.59
C SER A 86 0.44 -0.37 -11.18
N SER A 87 0.41 -0.47 -12.52
CA SER A 87 -0.63 -1.14 -13.29
C SER A 87 0.01 -1.66 -14.57
N SER A 88 0.14 -2.97 -14.71
CA SER A 88 0.80 -3.61 -15.85
C SER A 88 0.05 -4.87 -16.28
N ASP A 89 0.01 -5.12 -17.58
CA ASP A 89 -0.55 -6.36 -18.12
C ASP A 89 0.49 -7.49 -18.01
N LYS A 90 0.04 -8.66 -17.56
CA LYS A 90 0.85 -9.85 -17.31
C LYS A 90 0.10 -11.10 -17.77
N ILE A 91 0.83 -12.19 -17.90
CA ILE A 91 0.30 -13.51 -18.25
C ILE A 91 0.76 -14.51 -17.18
N VAL A 92 -0.10 -15.46 -16.84
CA VAL A 92 0.30 -16.66 -16.07
C VAL A 92 0.22 -17.89 -16.96
N ASP A 93 1.33 -18.60 -17.07
CA ASP A 93 1.44 -19.86 -17.78
C ASP A 93 0.95 -21.04 -16.94
N VAL A 94 0.22 -21.96 -17.57
CA VAL A 94 -0.11 -23.25 -16.96
C VAL A 94 1.15 -24.08 -16.80
N LYS A 95 1.44 -24.47 -15.54
CA LYS A 95 2.62 -25.26 -15.19
C LYS A 95 2.62 -26.65 -15.86
N PRO A 96 3.81 -27.28 -16.06
CA PRO A 96 3.96 -28.47 -16.91
C PRO A 96 3.01 -29.63 -16.63
N GLY A 97 2.75 -29.96 -15.36
CA GLY A 97 1.85 -31.06 -14.99
C GLY A 97 0.40 -30.84 -15.44
N MET A 98 -0.14 -29.63 -15.24
CA MET A 98 -1.48 -29.28 -15.71
C MET A 98 -1.51 -29.10 -17.22
N ARG A 99 -0.41 -28.62 -17.81
CA ARG A 99 -0.29 -28.41 -19.25
C ARG A 99 -0.40 -29.72 -20.02
N SER A 100 0.42 -30.71 -19.66
CA SER A 100 0.39 -32.04 -20.28
C SER A 100 -0.98 -32.72 -20.09
N ARG A 101 -1.65 -32.48 -18.97
CA ARG A 101 -2.92 -33.13 -18.68
C ARG A 101 -4.14 -32.54 -19.40
N PHE A 102 -4.20 -31.21 -19.56
CA PHE A 102 -5.42 -30.50 -19.98
C PHE A 102 -5.22 -29.47 -21.10
N VAL A 103 -4.01 -28.93 -21.27
CA VAL A 103 -3.76 -27.94 -22.32
C VAL A 103 -3.49 -28.63 -23.66
N GLU A 104 -2.69 -29.69 -23.66
CA GLU A 104 -2.38 -30.47 -24.86
C GLU A 104 -3.61 -31.18 -25.43
N SER A 105 -4.60 -31.52 -24.59
CA SER A 105 -5.90 -32.06 -25.02
C SER A 105 -6.90 -30.99 -25.46
N GLY A 106 -6.59 -29.70 -25.28
CA GLY A 106 -7.48 -28.57 -25.61
C GLY A 106 -8.58 -28.30 -24.58
N GLU A 107 -8.57 -28.95 -23.42
CA GLU A 107 -9.55 -28.78 -22.34
C GLU A 107 -9.32 -27.49 -21.51
N LEU A 108 -8.10 -26.96 -21.52
CA LEU A 108 -7.71 -25.76 -20.77
C LEU A 108 -6.83 -24.84 -21.62
N ALA A 109 -6.99 -23.52 -21.48
CA ALA A 109 -6.08 -22.55 -22.08
C ALA A 109 -4.65 -22.68 -21.50
N ALA A 110 -3.63 -22.46 -22.34
CA ALA A 110 -2.24 -22.52 -21.92
C ALA A 110 -1.81 -21.35 -21.02
N GLU A 111 -2.49 -20.22 -21.17
CA GLU A 111 -2.11 -18.91 -20.64
C GLU A 111 -3.35 -18.12 -20.22
N PHE A 112 -3.22 -17.35 -19.15
CA PHE A 112 -4.29 -16.48 -18.65
C PHE A 112 -3.77 -15.05 -18.47
N PRO A 113 -4.18 -14.09 -19.32
CA PRO A 113 -3.79 -12.70 -19.17
C PRO A 113 -4.53 -12.03 -18.00
N TYR A 114 -3.84 -11.17 -17.27
CA TYR A 114 -4.38 -10.38 -16.18
C TYR A 114 -3.69 -9.03 -16.06
N ARG A 115 -4.34 -8.07 -15.40
CA ARG A 115 -3.73 -6.81 -15.01
C ARG A 115 -3.23 -6.89 -13.57
N ALA A 116 -1.93 -6.73 -13.37
CA ALA A 116 -1.31 -6.62 -12.06
C ALA A 116 -1.35 -5.17 -11.60
N LYS A 117 -1.88 -4.90 -10.41
CA LYS A 117 -1.85 -3.56 -9.79
C LYS A 117 -1.22 -3.60 -8.40
N ALA A 118 -0.52 -2.52 -8.05
CA ALA A 118 -0.05 -2.25 -6.70
C ALA A 118 -0.66 -0.95 -6.20
N LEU A 119 -1.27 -0.98 -5.01
CA LEU A 119 -1.81 0.20 -4.36
C LEU A 119 -1.35 0.31 -2.91
N PHE A 120 -1.18 1.54 -2.45
CA PHE A 120 -0.74 1.86 -1.09
C PHE A 120 -1.63 2.92 -0.46
N ALA A 121 -1.77 2.84 0.86
CA ALA A 121 -2.47 3.82 1.67
C ALA A 121 -1.47 4.58 2.56
N PHE A 122 -1.65 5.89 2.61
CA PHE A 122 -0.82 6.81 3.36
C PHE A 122 -1.68 7.63 4.30
N GLU A 123 -1.24 7.86 5.52
CA GLU A 123 -1.86 8.78 6.47
C GLU A 123 -0.89 9.92 6.76
N GLU A 124 -1.39 11.15 6.79
CA GLU A 124 -0.60 12.29 7.28
C GLU A 124 -0.59 12.29 8.82
N ILE A 125 0.56 11.96 9.41
CA ILE A 125 0.79 11.93 10.86
C ILE A 125 1.83 12.98 11.21
N ASP A 126 1.47 13.93 12.07
CA ASP A 126 2.38 14.98 12.55
C ASP A 126 3.04 15.77 11.39
N GLY A 127 2.30 15.96 10.28
CA GLY A 127 2.75 16.66 9.07
C GLY A 127 3.63 15.81 8.13
N VAL A 128 3.73 14.51 8.35
CA VAL A 128 4.56 13.56 7.58
C VAL A 128 3.68 12.45 7.01
N ASP A 129 3.91 12.09 5.74
CA ASP A 129 3.24 10.95 5.12
C ASP A 129 3.78 9.63 5.68
N VAL A 130 2.88 8.80 6.23
CA VAL A 130 3.18 7.45 6.71
C VAL A 130 2.46 6.43 5.83
N CYS A 131 3.22 5.66 5.05
CA CYS A 131 2.68 4.53 4.28
C CYS A 131 2.37 3.37 5.23
N PHE A 132 1.09 3.04 5.41
CA PHE A 132 0.67 2.10 6.45
C PHE A 132 0.03 0.80 5.93
N PHE A 133 -0.37 0.76 4.65
CA PHE A 133 -1.00 -0.40 4.05
C PHE A 133 -0.59 -0.52 2.58
N GLY A 134 -0.37 -1.75 2.11
CA GLY A 134 -0.03 -2.06 0.73
C GLY A 134 -0.82 -3.27 0.25
N MET A 135 -1.20 -3.30 -1.02
CA MET A 135 -1.92 -4.42 -1.63
C MET A 135 -1.54 -4.61 -3.10
N HIS A 136 -1.31 -5.87 -3.48
CA HIS A 136 -1.12 -6.30 -4.85
C HIS A 136 -2.29 -7.18 -5.29
N VAL A 137 -2.82 -6.90 -6.48
CA VAL A 137 -3.97 -7.61 -7.04
C VAL A 137 -3.70 -8.09 -8.47
N GLN A 138 -4.37 -9.17 -8.84
CA GLN A 138 -4.42 -9.71 -10.21
C GLN A 138 -5.86 -9.62 -10.69
N GLU A 139 -6.10 -8.89 -11.77
CA GLU A 139 -7.43 -8.67 -12.35
C GLU A 139 -7.54 -9.36 -13.71
N TYR A 140 -8.28 -10.47 -13.77
CA TYR A 140 -8.54 -11.24 -14.99
C TYR A 140 -9.81 -10.72 -15.68
N GLY A 141 -9.63 -10.03 -16.81
CA GLY A 141 -10.70 -9.31 -17.51
C GLY A 141 -11.74 -10.20 -18.22
N SER A 142 -12.59 -9.58 -19.03
CA SER A 142 -13.60 -10.28 -19.86
C SER A 142 -12.98 -11.14 -20.95
N GLU A 143 -11.83 -10.72 -21.48
CA GLU A 143 -11.11 -11.42 -22.56
C GLU A 143 -10.23 -12.57 -22.02
N CYS A 144 -10.16 -12.74 -20.70
CA CYS A 144 -9.41 -13.85 -20.12
C CYS A 144 -10.20 -15.16 -20.31
N PRO A 145 -9.58 -16.26 -20.78
CA PRO A 145 -10.28 -17.55 -20.94
C PRO A 145 -10.82 -18.12 -19.61
N PRO A 146 -11.90 -18.93 -19.66
CA PRO A 146 -12.29 -19.74 -18.52
C PRO A 146 -11.14 -20.66 -18.07
N PRO A 147 -10.95 -20.88 -16.76
CA PRO A 147 -11.88 -20.52 -15.68
C PRO A 147 -11.68 -19.11 -15.12
N ASN A 148 -10.71 -18.33 -15.58
CA ASN A 148 -10.29 -17.08 -14.92
C ASN A 148 -11.08 -15.83 -15.32
N THR A 149 -11.96 -15.93 -16.32
CA THR A 149 -12.79 -14.82 -16.81
C THR A 149 -13.49 -14.05 -15.68
N ARG A 150 -13.33 -12.72 -15.65
CA ARG A 150 -13.99 -11.81 -14.70
C ARG A 150 -13.73 -12.15 -13.22
N ARG A 151 -12.49 -12.52 -12.88
CA ARG A 151 -12.07 -12.78 -11.50
C ARG A 151 -10.99 -11.81 -11.05
N VAL A 152 -10.99 -11.49 -9.75
CA VAL A 152 -9.87 -10.81 -9.10
C VAL A 152 -9.25 -11.71 -8.05
N TYR A 153 -7.92 -11.62 -7.89
CA TYR A 153 -7.18 -12.32 -6.84
C TYR A 153 -6.32 -11.31 -6.08
N ILE A 154 -6.48 -11.25 -4.76
CA ILE A 154 -5.59 -10.47 -3.90
C ILE A 154 -4.34 -11.32 -3.67
N ALA A 155 -3.24 -10.93 -4.32
CA ALA A 155 -2.00 -11.70 -4.30
C ALA A 155 -1.28 -11.55 -2.96
N TYR A 156 -1.14 -10.31 -2.49
CA TYR A 156 -0.53 -9.99 -1.22
C TYR A 156 -1.18 -8.73 -0.67
N LEU A 157 -1.37 -8.68 0.65
CA LEU A 157 -1.61 -7.45 1.39
C LEU A 157 -0.70 -7.43 2.60
N ASP A 158 -0.34 -6.23 3.04
CA ASP A 158 0.54 -6.03 4.17
C ASP A 158 0.25 -4.68 4.83
N SER A 159 0.69 -4.51 6.07
CA SER A 159 0.49 -3.26 6.79
C SER A 159 1.55 -3.03 7.86
N VAL A 160 1.88 -1.76 8.13
CA VAL A 160 2.57 -1.34 9.35
C VAL A 160 1.58 -0.68 10.29
N HIS A 161 1.62 -1.04 11.56
CA HIS A 161 0.51 -0.84 12.50
C HIS A 161 0.35 0.60 13.05
N PHE A 162 0.97 1.60 12.42
CA PHE A 162 1.10 2.98 12.92
C PHE A 162 -0.11 3.89 12.67
N PHE A 163 -1.12 3.43 11.93
CA PHE A 163 -2.34 4.21 11.66
C PHE A 163 -2.93 4.84 12.92
N LYS A 164 -3.27 6.13 12.86
CA LYS A 164 -3.87 6.91 13.94
C LYS A 164 -5.32 7.32 13.60
N PRO A 165 -6.24 7.22 14.57
CA PRO A 165 -6.06 6.60 15.87
C PRO A 165 -6.21 5.05 15.79
N ARG A 166 -5.51 4.35 16.67
CA ARG A 166 -5.34 2.89 16.65
C ARG A 166 -6.66 2.11 16.60
N GLN A 167 -7.72 2.58 17.27
CA GLN A 167 -8.98 1.86 17.37
C GLN A 167 -9.74 1.73 16.02
N TYR A 168 -9.44 2.57 15.02
CA TYR A 168 -10.05 2.49 13.69
C TYR A 168 -9.19 1.75 12.66
N ARG A 169 -7.94 1.40 12.99
CA ARG A 169 -6.98 0.80 12.04
C ARG A 169 -7.54 -0.41 11.30
N THR A 170 -8.07 -1.39 12.03
CA THR A 170 -8.68 -2.60 11.43
C THR A 170 -9.87 -2.24 10.53
N ALA A 171 -10.74 -1.32 10.98
CA ALA A 171 -11.88 -0.89 10.18
C ALA A 171 -11.44 -0.19 8.88
N VAL A 172 -10.38 0.61 8.91
CA VAL A 172 -9.81 1.26 7.72
C VAL A 172 -9.30 0.23 6.73
N TYR A 173 -8.60 -0.82 7.18
CA TYR A 173 -8.15 -1.90 6.30
C TYR A 173 -9.35 -2.58 5.61
N HIS A 174 -10.43 -2.80 6.35
CA HIS A 174 -11.66 -3.37 5.79
C HIS A 174 -12.31 -2.41 4.78
N GLU A 175 -12.37 -1.10 5.07
CA GLU A 175 -12.90 -0.12 4.12
C GLU A 175 -12.08 -0.05 2.82
N ILE A 176 -10.77 -0.27 2.89
CA ILE A 176 -9.91 -0.38 1.70
C ILE A 176 -10.30 -1.61 0.87
N LEU A 177 -10.38 -2.79 1.50
CA LEU A 177 -10.74 -4.04 0.84
C LEU A 177 -12.16 -4.02 0.26
N LEU A 178 -13.13 -3.52 1.03
CA LEU A 178 -14.52 -3.37 0.61
C LEU A 178 -14.65 -2.36 -0.52
N GLY A 179 -13.90 -1.25 -0.46
CA GLY A 179 -13.84 -0.27 -1.54
C GLY A 179 -13.28 -0.86 -2.83
N TYR A 180 -12.23 -1.66 -2.75
CA TYR A 180 -11.68 -2.39 -3.90
C TYR A 180 -12.71 -3.36 -4.48
N MET A 181 -13.31 -4.22 -3.65
CA MET A 181 -14.29 -5.23 -4.08
C MET A 181 -15.52 -4.60 -4.73
N ASP A 182 -16.03 -3.51 -4.16
CA ASP A 182 -17.16 -2.77 -4.72
C ASP A 182 -16.82 -2.11 -6.06
N TYR A 183 -15.63 -1.51 -6.17
CA TYR A 183 -15.16 -0.93 -7.42
C TYR A 183 -15.04 -1.96 -8.54
N VAL A 184 -14.40 -3.11 -8.29
CA VAL A 184 -14.25 -4.14 -9.33
C VAL A 184 -15.58 -4.81 -9.65
N LYS A 185 -16.51 -4.92 -8.69
CA LYS A 185 -17.88 -5.35 -8.96
C LYS A 185 -18.58 -4.44 -9.97
N GLN A 186 -18.44 -3.12 -9.83
CA GLN A 186 -19.01 -2.14 -10.77
C GLN A 186 -18.39 -2.23 -12.17
N LEU A 187 -17.13 -2.65 -12.28
CA LEU A 187 -16.47 -2.96 -13.55
C LEU A 187 -16.90 -4.30 -14.16
N GLY A 188 -17.76 -5.07 -13.47
CA GLY A 188 -18.28 -6.35 -13.96
C GLY A 188 -17.38 -7.55 -13.67
N TYR A 189 -16.47 -7.46 -12.70
CA TYR A 189 -15.86 -8.64 -12.11
C TYR A 189 -16.89 -9.36 -11.24
N THR A 190 -16.87 -10.69 -11.27
CA THR A 190 -17.95 -11.51 -10.69
C THR A 190 -17.51 -12.25 -9.43
N MET A 191 -16.22 -12.50 -9.27
CA MET A 191 -15.66 -13.25 -8.15
C MET A 191 -14.34 -12.65 -7.68
N ALA A 192 -14.16 -12.62 -6.36
CA ALA A 192 -12.91 -12.25 -5.70
C ALA A 192 -12.34 -13.45 -4.97
N HIS A 193 -11.03 -13.65 -5.09
CA HIS A 193 -10.30 -14.76 -4.49
C HIS A 193 -9.28 -14.22 -3.50
N ILE A 194 -9.26 -14.78 -2.30
CA ILE A 194 -8.35 -14.41 -1.22
C ILE A 194 -7.76 -15.71 -0.67
N TRP A 195 -6.44 -15.77 -0.61
CA TRP A 195 -5.76 -16.82 0.14
C TRP A 195 -5.34 -16.25 1.50
N ALA A 196 -6.03 -16.66 2.56
CA ALA A 196 -5.72 -16.26 3.94
C ALA A 196 -4.47 -17.00 4.45
N CYS A 197 -3.31 -16.60 3.95
CA CYS A 197 -1.99 -17.12 4.31
C CYS A 197 -1.23 -16.02 5.06
N PRO A 198 -0.88 -16.21 6.34
CA PRO A 198 0.05 -15.31 7.02
C PRO A 198 1.49 -15.54 6.50
N PRO A 199 2.37 -14.54 6.58
CA PRO A 199 3.76 -14.72 6.20
C PRO A 199 4.45 -15.73 7.12
N SER A 200 5.49 -16.39 6.60
CA SER A 200 6.35 -17.25 7.41
C SER A 200 7.06 -16.42 8.49
N GLU A 201 7.57 -17.08 9.53
CA GLU A 201 8.35 -16.40 10.55
C GLU A 201 9.61 -15.76 9.94
N GLY A 202 9.73 -14.43 10.08
CA GLY A 202 10.84 -13.65 9.51
C GLY A 202 10.65 -13.21 8.06
N ASP A 203 9.55 -13.57 7.40
CA ASP A 203 9.21 -13.10 6.06
C ASP A 203 8.30 -11.86 6.11
N ASP A 204 8.53 -10.92 5.19
CA ASP A 204 7.70 -9.74 4.97
C ASP A 204 7.04 -9.82 3.58
N TYR A 205 5.74 -9.53 3.49
CA TYR A 205 5.06 -9.54 2.18
C TYR A 205 5.38 -8.31 1.33
N ILE A 206 5.31 -7.11 1.92
CA ILE A 206 5.52 -5.85 1.21
C ILE A 206 6.44 -4.92 1.99
N PHE A 207 6.20 -4.73 3.29
CA PHE A 207 6.96 -3.79 4.11
C PHE A 207 8.11 -4.49 4.80
N HIS A 208 9.33 -4.16 4.39
CA HIS A 208 10.52 -4.76 4.98
C HIS A 208 10.70 -4.36 6.46
N CYS A 209 10.99 -5.34 7.32
CA CYS A 209 11.35 -5.19 8.72
C CYS A 209 10.24 -4.55 9.56
N HIS A 210 9.20 -5.35 9.84
CA HIS A 210 8.09 -4.92 10.70
C HIS A 210 8.51 -4.54 12.13
N PRO A 211 7.74 -3.65 12.81
CA PRO A 211 7.93 -3.37 14.23
C PRO A 211 7.90 -4.66 15.05
N THR A 212 8.84 -4.82 15.98
CA THR A 212 8.98 -6.07 16.77
C THR A 212 7.77 -6.35 17.67
N ASP A 213 6.99 -5.33 18.02
CA ASP A 213 5.75 -5.43 18.78
C ASP A 213 4.50 -5.63 17.88
N GLN A 214 4.66 -5.57 16.55
CA GLN A 214 3.61 -5.91 15.60
C GLN A 214 3.47 -7.43 15.48
N LYS A 215 2.44 -7.98 16.11
CA LYS A 215 2.13 -9.42 16.04
C LYS A 215 1.60 -9.82 14.67
N ILE A 216 2.25 -10.80 14.03
CA ILE A 216 1.74 -11.50 12.84
C ILE A 216 0.51 -12.35 13.25
N PRO A 217 -0.64 -12.25 12.55
CA PRO A 217 -1.81 -13.08 12.84
C PRO A 217 -1.54 -14.55 12.49
N LYS A 218 -2.00 -15.47 13.35
CA LYS A 218 -2.03 -16.90 13.02
C LYS A 218 -3.11 -17.19 11.97
N PRO A 219 -3.04 -18.31 11.22
CA PRO A 219 -3.97 -18.61 10.12
C PRO A 219 -5.45 -18.46 10.49
N LYS A 220 -5.89 -19.02 11.63
CA LYS A 220 -7.29 -18.91 12.07
C LYS A 220 -7.72 -17.47 12.32
N ARG A 221 -6.87 -16.65 12.95
CA ARG A 221 -7.17 -15.25 13.20
C ARG A 221 -7.25 -14.44 11.91
N LEU A 222 -6.41 -14.76 10.92
CA LEU A 222 -6.46 -14.13 9.60
C LEU A 222 -7.68 -14.56 8.78
N GLN A 223 -8.17 -15.79 8.96
CA GLN A 223 -9.40 -16.28 8.33
C GLN A 223 -10.66 -15.62 8.93
N ASP A 224 -10.64 -15.36 10.23
CA ASP A 224 -11.75 -14.70 10.94
C ASP A 224 -11.77 -13.18 10.73
N TRP A 225 -10.63 -12.61 10.34
CA TRP A 225 -10.45 -11.20 10.01
C TRP A 225 -10.99 -10.90 8.61
#